data_AF-A0A658NI89-F1
#
_entry.id   AF-A0A658NI89-F1
#
_cell.length_a   1.000
_cell.length_b   1.000
_cell.length_c   1.000
_cell.angle_alpha   90.00
_cell.angle_beta   90.00
_cell.angle_gamma   90.00
#
_symmetry.space_group_name_H-M   'P 1'
#
loop_
_entity.id
_entity.type
_entity.pdbx_description
1 polymer ?
#
loop_
_entity_poly.entity_id
_entity_poly.type
_entity_poly.pdbx_seq_one_letter_code
_entity_poly.pdbx_strand_id
1 'polypeptide(L)' 'MAGKSGESPLIKRLHLPADHDDRMPPAGKPQPSAEEIALLAWWIDAGADTQKTARDLGAPEDILKLLARGTSAAPV' A
#
# COMPACT_ATOMS: atom_id res chain seq x y z
N MET A 1 -10.60 -2.74 7.42
CA MET A 1 -11.89 -2.22 6.90
C MET A 1 -11.59 -0.96 6.10
N ALA A 2 -12.45 -0.53 5.17
CA ALA A 2 -12.29 0.79 4.56
C ALA A 2 -12.27 1.87 5.65
N GLY A 3 -11.40 2.87 5.51
CA GLY A 3 -11.18 3.93 6.50
C GLY A 3 -10.40 3.52 7.75
N LYS A 4 -9.89 2.28 7.82
CA LYS A 4 -9.18 1.74 8.99
C LYS A 4 -8.01 0.84 8.59
N SER A 5 -6.90 1.45 8.17
CA SER A 5 -5.68 0.76 7.76
C SER A 5 -5.09 -0.11 8.88
N GLY A 6 -5.10 0.35 10.13
CA GLY A 6 -4.60 -0.41 11.29
C GLY A 6 -5.36 -1.73 11.57
N GLU A 7 -6.61 -1.83 11.12
CA GLU A 7 -7.40 -3.05 11.20
C GLU A 7 -7.32 -3.91 9.92
N SER A 8 -6.62 -3.43 8.88
CA SER A 8 -6.52 -4.10 7.59
C SER A 8 -5.64 -5.35 7.67
N PRO A 9 -6.15 -6.55 7.33
CA PRO A 9 -5.33 -7.76 7.25
C PRO A 9 -4.22 -7.69 6.20
N LEU A 10 -4.38 -6.83 5.18
CA LEU A 10 -3.33 -6.57 4.20
C LEU A 10 -2.13 -5.87 4.86
N ILE A 11 -2.39 -4.76 5.55
CA ILE A 11 -1.37 -3.95 6.23
C ILE A 11 -0.70 -4.75 7.35
N LYS A 12 -1.49 -5.51 8.12
CA LYS A 12 -0.96 -6.39 9.18
C LYS A 12 0.07 -7.38 8.62
N ARG A 13 -0.25 -8.06 7.51
CA ARG A 13 0.65 -9.06 6.91
C ARG A 13 1.94 -8.44 6.34
N LEU A 14 1.87 -7.23 5.81
CA LEU A 14 3.04 -6.50 5.30
C LEU A 14 4.01 -6.10 6.43
N HIS A 15 3.48 -5.86 7.64
CA HIS A 15 4.27 -5.49 8.82
C HIS A 15 4.73 -6.67 9.67
N LEU A 16 4.39 -7.92 9.31
CA LEU A 16 4.88 -9.08 10.05
C LEU A 16 6.41 -9.21 9.92
N PRO A 17 7.07 -9.79 10.94
CA PRO A 17 8.50 -10.12 10.89
C PRO A 17 8.86 -10.94 9.64
N ALA A 18 10.09 -10.78 9.16
CA ALA A 18 10.49 -11.31 7.86
C ALA A 18 10.44 -12.84 7.72
N ASP A 19 10.52 -13.53 8.85
CA ASP A 19 10.50 -14.98 9.03
C ASP A 19 9.10 -15.51 9.41
N HIS A 20 8.11 -14.64 9.56
CA HIS A 20 6.76 -15.06 9.91
C HIS A 20 6.05 -15.69 8.70
N ASP A 21 5.48 -16.89 8.87
CA ASP A 21 4.85 -17.66 7.77
C ASP A 21 3.70 -16.91 7.08
N ASP A 22 2.91 -16.14 7.84
CA ASP A 22 1.83 -15.31 7.30
C ASP A 22 2.29 -13.99 6.64
N ARG A 23 3.59 -13.67 6.66
CA ARG A 23 4.10 -12.46 6.03
C ARG A 23 3.91 -12.56 4.53
N MET A 24 3.35 -11.50 3.95
CA MET A 24 3.16 -11.38 2.51
C MET A 24 3.87 -10.13 1.99
N PRO A 25 4.60 -10.20 0.86
CA PRO A 25 4.93 -11.41 0.10
C PRO A 25 5.78 -12.44 0.89
N PRO A 26 5.75 -13.74 0.53
CA PRO A 26 6.55 -14.76 1.21
C PRO A 26 8.05 -14.45 1.19
N ALA A 27 8.79 -15.07 2.11
CA ALA A 27 10.24 -15.00 2.13
C ALA A 27 10.86 -15.34 0.76
N GLY A 28 11.89 -14.60 0.37
CA GLY A 28 12.56 -14.75 -0.93
C GLY A 28 11.87 -14.04 -2.10
N LYS A 29 10.69 -13.45 -1.91
CA LYS A 29 10.07 -12.56 -2.90
C LYS A 29 10.33 -11.08 -2.57
N PRO A 30 10.42 -10.20 -3.59
CA PRO A 30 10.50 -8.75 -3.38
C PRO A 30 9.40 -8.26 -2.45
N GLN A 31 9.78 -7.52 -1.42
CA GLN A 31 8.86 -6.91 -0.48
C GLN A 31 8.54 -5.49 -0.94
N PRO A 32 7.31 -5.00 -0.74
CA PRO A 32 7.03 -3.58 -0.88
C PRO A 32 7.92 -2.77 0.08
N SER A 33 8.39 -1.63 -0.40
CA SER A 33 9.07 -0.62 0.40
C SER A 33 8.14 -0.03 1.46
N ALA A 34 8.72 0.62 2.49
CA ALA A 34 7.94 1.32 3.49
C ALA A 34 7.04 2.42 2.89
N GLU A 35 7.50 3.06 1.82
CA GLU A 35 6.75 4.09 1.09
C GLU A 35 5.52 3.50 0.37
N GLU A 36 5.67 2.33 -0.27
CA GLU A 36 4.56 1.63 -0.92
C GLU A 36 3.54 1.10 0.10
N ILE A 37 4.01 0.63 1.27
CA ILE A 37 3.12 0.22 2.36
C ILE A 37 2.36 1.43 2.91
N ALA A 38 3.03 2.57 3.09
CA ALA A 38 2.39 3.81 3.53
C ALA A 38 1.35 4.31 2.52
N LEU A 39 1.63 4.20 1.22
CA LEU A 39 0.67 4.50 0.15
C LEU A 39 -0.59 3.63 0.25
N LEU A 40 -0.42 2.32 0.45
CA LEU A 40 -1.55 1.40 0.63
C LEU A 40 -2.35 1.71 1.89
N ALA A 41 -1.67 2.03 3.00
CA ALA A 41 -2.31 2.40 4.25
C ALA A 41 -3.15 3.69 4.09
N TRP A 42 -2.57 4.73 3.49
CA TRP A 42 -3.28 5.97 3.17
C TRP A 42 -4.51 5.72 2.30
N TRP A 43 -4.39 4.91 1.24
CA TRP A 43 -5.52 4.62 0.36
C TRP A 43 -6.66 3.92 1.11
N ILE A 44 -6.33 2.99 2.01
CA ILE A 44 -7.33 2.33 2.87
C ILE A 44 -7.98 3.35 3.79
N ASP A 45 -7.20 4.24 4.42
CA ASP A 45 -7.72 5.29 5.31
C ASP A 45 -8.57 6.32 4.56
N ALA A 46 -8.28 6.56 3.27
CA ALA A 46 -9.10 7.36 2.36
C ALA A 46 -10.39 6.65 1.90
N GLY A 47 -10.68 5.46 2.44
CA GLY A 47 -11.91 4.72 2.18
C GLY A 47 -11.77 3.57 1.19
N ALA A 48 -10.55 3.25 0.73
CA ALA A 48 -10.28 2.20 -0.25
C ALA A 48 -11.14 2.31 -1.53
N ASP A 49 -11.40 3.55 -1.97
CA ASP A 49 -12.23 3.84 -3.14
C ASP A 49 -11.45 3.51 -4.42
N THR A 50 -12.05 2.70 -5.31
CA THR A 50 -11.46 2.28 -6.59
C THR A 50 -11.95 3.11 -7.78
N GLN A 51 -12.92 4.00 -7.56
CA GLN A 51 -13.54 4.84 -8.59
C GLN A 51 -12.94 6.25 -8.62
N LYS A 52 -12.25 6.65 -7.56
CA LYS A 52 -11.62 7.96 -7.42
C LYS A 52 -10.12 7.89 -7.65
N THR A 53 -9.56 8.90 -8.28
CA THR A 53 -8.11 9.05 -8.38
C THR A 53 -7.52 9.58 -7.07
N ALA A 54 -6.21 9.46 -6.89
CA ALA A 54 -5.52 10.05 -5.74
C ALA A 54 -5.76 11.57 -5.64
N ARG A 55 -5.92 12.26 -6.77
CA ARG A 55 -6.24 13.70 -6.77
C ARG A 55 -7.66 13.97 -6.29
N ASP A 56 -8.63 13.16 -6.70
CA ASP A 56 -10.04 13.29 -6.26
C ASP A 56 -10.19 13.03 -4.75
N LEU A 57 -9.32 12.20 -4.19
CA LEU A 57 -9.24 11.91 -2.76
C LEU A 57 -8.47 12.97 -1.96
N GLY A 58 -7.92 14.00 -2.61
CA GLY A 58 -7.11 15.02 -1.94
C GLY A 58 -5.81 14.47 -1.36
N ALA A 59 -5.17 13.53 -2.09
CA ALA A 59 -3.92 12.93 -1.64
C ALA A 59 -2.86 13.99 -1.36
N PRO A 60 -2.07 13.84 -0.28
CA PRO A 60 -0.98 14.73 0.02
C PRO A 60 0.13 14.61 -1.04
N GLU A 61 0.98 15.64 -1.11
CA GLU A 61 1.94 15.80 -2.22
C GLU A 61 2.99 14.68 -2.26
N ASP A 62 3.38 14.15 -1.10
CA ASP A 62 4.26 12.99 -0.95
C ASP A 62 3.65 11.73 -1.60
N ILE A 63 2.38 11.43 -1.34
CA ILE A 63 1.64 10.33 -1.96
C ILE A 63 1.56 10.50 -3.49
N LEU A 64 1.29 11.72 -3.96
CA LEU A 64 1.26 12.02 -5.39
C LEU A 64 2.64 11.81 -6.04
N LYS A 65 3.73 12.21 -5.36
CA LYS A 65 5.10 11.98 -5.81
C LYS A 65 5.46 10.50 -5.87
N LEU A 66 5.03 9.71 -4.88
CA LEU A 66 5.25 8.26 -4.86
C LEU A 66 4.55 7.57 -6.03
N LEU A 67 3.30 7.92 -6.30
CA LEU A 67 2.55 7.38 -7.45
C LEU A 67 3.21 7.73 -8.79
N ALA A 68 3.73 8.95 -8.95
CA ALA A 68 4.44 9.36 -10.16
C ALA A 68 5.76 8.59 -10.39
N ARG A 69 6.37 8.04 -9.34
CA ARG A 69 7.59 7.22 -9.41
C ARG A 69 7.29 5.74 -9.70
N GLY A 70 6.17 5.23 -9.20
CA GLY A 70 5.80 3.81 -9.24
C GLY A 70 5.17 3.31 -10.55
N THR A 71 4.93 4.15 -11.56
CA THR A 71 4.28 3.74 -12.82
C THR A 71 5.18 2.97 -13.80
N SER A 72 6.29 2.38 -13.35
CA SER A 72 7.01 1.39 -14.16
C SER A 72 6.30 0.04 -14.04
N ALA A 73 5.24 -0.12 -14.84
CA ALA A 73 4.59 -1.41 -15.04
C ALA A 73 5.61 -2.41 -15.58
N ALA A 74 5.98 -3.40 -14.78
CA ALA A 74 6.59 -4.61 -15.31
C ALA A 74 5.57 -5.27 -16.25
N PRO A 75 5.93 -5.58 -17.50
CA PRO A 75 5.03 -6.28 -18.39
C PRO A 75 4.81 -7.69 -17.84
N VAL A 76 3.54 -8.08 -17.69
CA VAL A 76 3.12 -9.46 -17.48
C VAL A 76 3.08 -10.21 -18.81
#